data_AF-A0A8F3AIT2-F1
#
_entry.id   AF-A0A8F3AIT2-F1
#
_cell.length_a   1.000
_cell.length_b   1.000
_cell.length_c   1.000
_cell.angle_alpha   90.00
_cell.angle_beta   90.00
_cell.angle_gamma   90.00
#
_symmetry.space_group_name_H-M   'P 1'
#
loop_
_entity.id
_entity.type
_entity.pdbx_description
1 polymer ?
#
loop_
_entity_poly.entity_id
_entity_poly.type
_entity_poly.pdbx_seq_one_letter_code
_entity_poly.pdbx_strand_id
1 'polypeptide(L)'
;MKSRSPSPAPSVFRNPEDSLARESDVTVSTNVTSYAEYKGFFIYVLSTLALLVYATWLLLPESYLALLGVYYYPSKYWAQAVPAYSLMLMLFIYIGLALYNTEVRTLPLDDPRSFTDEHAVYPDNPADYIHKTPSGVRDLPTPLVSEVLYM
;
A
#
# COMPACT_ATOMS: atom_id res chain seq x y z
N MET A 1 -32.43 35.44 -47.16
CA MET A 1 -32.06 35.09 -45.77
C MET A 1 -31.51 33.67 -45.76
N LYS A 2 -30.19 33.50 -45.62
CA LYS A 2 -29.52 32.19 -45.62
C LYS A 2 -29.58 31.64 -44.19
N SER A 3 -30.37 30.59 -43.93
CA SER A 3 -30.36 29.93 -42.62
C SER A 3 -28.99 29.28 -42.41
N ARG A 4 -28.32 29.63 -41.31
CA ARG A 4 -27.13 28.91 -40.86
C ARG A 4 -27.63 27.68 -40.12
N SER A 5 -27.47 26.51 -40.73
CA SER A 5 -27.54 25.25 -40.01
C SER A 5 -26.43 25.23 -38.94
N PRO A 6 -26.69 24.71 -37.73
CA PRO A 6 -25.65 24.55 -36.73
C PRO A 6 -24.58 23.59 -37.28
N SER A 7 -23.33 24.00 -37.19
CA SER A 7 -22.19 23.15 -37.54
C SER A 7 -22.29 21.85 -36.73
N PRO A 8 -22.21 20.66 -37.34
CA PRO A 8 -22.10 19.43 -36.58
C PRO A 8 -20.85 19.54 -35.70
N ALA A 9 -20.98 19.20 -34.42
CA ALA A 9 -19.85 19.15 -33.50
C ALA A 9 -18.74 18.32 -34.17
N PRO A 10 -17.47 18.75 -34.07
CA PRO A 10 -16.35 18.00 -34.64
C PRO A 10 -16.46 16.56 -34.16
N SER A 11 -16.46 15.63 -35.11
CA SER A 11 -16.58 14.20 -34.87
C SER A 11 -15.69 13.84 -33.70
N VAL A 12 -16.30 13.32 -32.64
CA VAL A 12 -15.69 12.79 -31.44
C VAL A 12 -14.52 11.91 -31.87
N PHE A 13 -13.33 12.50 -31.92
CA PHE A 13 -12.10 11.74 -32.03
C PHE A 13 -12.09 10.89 -30.78
N ARG A 14 -12.20 9.57 -30.96
CA ARG A 14 -12.08 8.59 -29.90
C ARG A 14 -10.64 8.68 -29.40
N ASN A 15 -10.39 9.64 -28.50
CA ASN A 15 -9.09 9.82 -27.89
C ASN A 15 -8.80 8.54 -27.08
N PRO A 16 -7.65 7.89 -27.31
CA PRO A 16 -7.29 6.68 -26.56
C PRO A 16 -7.22 6.99 -25.06
N GLU A 17 -6.74 8.18 -24.70
CA GLU A 17 -6.76 8.74 -23.34
C GLU A 17 -8.15 8.69 -22.68
N ASP A 18 -9.21 9.02 -23.42
CA ASP A 18 -10.60 9.05 -22.93
C ASP A 18 -11.18 7.64 -22.77
N SER A 19 -10.69 6.67 -23.57
CA SER A 19 -10.99 5.25 -23.39
C SER A 19 -10.27 4.66 -22.19
N LEU A 20 -8.99 5.02 -22.00
CA LEU A 20 -8.16 4.56 -20.89
C LEU A 20 -8.66 5.14 -19.56
N ALA A 21 -9.06 6.41 -19.53
CA ALA A 21 -9.67 7.04 -18.35
C ALA A 21 -11.01 6.37 -17.95
N ARG A 22 -11.75 5.81 -18.93
CA ARG A 22 -13.00 5.08 -18.68
C ARG A 22 -12.77 3.66 -18.16
N GLU A 23 -11.64 3.06 -18.50
CA GLU A 23 -11.19 1.75 -18.02
C GLU A 23 -10.46 1.84 -16.68
N SER A 24 -9.80 2.95 -16.36
CA SER A 24 -8.82 3.00 -15.26
C SER A 24 -9.42 3.14 -13.85
N ASP A 25 -10.65 3.63 -13.68
CA ASP A 25 -11.09 4.01 -12.32
C ASP A 25 -12.58 3.75 -11.98
N VAL A 26 -13.50 4.03 -12.90
CA VAL A 26 -14.94 4.04 -12.56
C VAL A 26 -15.67 2.74 -12.95
N THR A 27 -15.12 1.93 -13.87
CA THR A 27 -15.75 0.68 -14.35
C THR A 27 -15.15 -0.58 -13.74
N VAL A 28 -13.89 -0.55 -13.31
CA VAL A 28 -13.24 -1.69 -12.62
C VAL A 28 -13.73 -1.80 -11.17
N SER A 29 -14.02 -0.68 -10.51
CA SER A 29 -14.57 -0.65 -9.14
C SER A 29 -16.03 -1.10 -9.05
N THR A 30 -16.82 -0.98 -10.12
CA THR A 30 -18.23 -1.42 -10.17
C THR A 30 -18.40 -2.87 -10.58
N ASN A 31 -17.34 -3.58 -10.96
CA ASN A 31 -17.35 -5.04 -11.11
C ASN A 31 -17.09 -5.75 -9.76
N VAL A 32 -17.63 -5.20 -8.67
CA VAL A 32 -17.87 -5.98 -7.46
C VAL A 32 -18.99 -6.96 -7.79
N THR A 33 -18.59 -8.16 -8.22
CA THR A 33 -19.54 -9.25 -8.41
C THR A 33 -20.38 -9.38 -7.15
N SER A 34 -21.70 -9.52 -7.26
CA SER A 34 -22.58 -9.68 -6.09
C SER A 34 -22.10 -10.80 -5.13
N TYR A 35 -21.40 -11.80 -5.68
CA TYR A 35 -20.72 -12.85 -4.92
C TYR A 35 -19.67 -12.36 -3.90
N ALA A 36 -18.97 -11.25 -4.16
CA ALA A 36 -17.98 -10.69 -3.24
C ALA A 36 -18.66 -10.12 -1.97
N GLU A 37 -19.79 -9.44 -2.13
CA GLU A 37 -20.55 -8.84 -1.03
C GLU A 37 -21.12 -9.92 -0.09
N TYR A 38 -21.77 -10.94 -0.66
CA TYR A 38 -22.32 -12.05 0.14
C TYR A 38 -21.25 -12.86 0.86
N LYS A 39 -20.07 -13.07 0.23
CA LYS A 39 -18.94 -13.74 0.89
C LYS A 39 -18.42 -12.93 2.07
N GLY A 40 -18.28 -11.61 1.90
CA GLY A 40 -17.88 -10.70 2.99
C GLY A 40 -18.88 -10.74 4.14
N PHE A 41 -20.18 -10.66 3.85
CA PHE A 41 -21.23 -10.74 4.86
C PHE A 41 -21.23 -12.09 5.59
N PHE A 42 -21.13 -13.20 4.86
CA PHE A 42 -21.07 -14.53 5.45
C PHE A 42 -19.86 -14.70 6.38
N ILE A 43 -18.67 -14.26 5.93
CA ILE A 43 -17.45 -14.29 6.74
C ILE A 43 -17.59 -13.38 7.97
N TYR A 44 -18.22 -12.21 7.84
CA TYR A 44 -18.46 -11.31 8.97
C TYR A 44 -19.37 -11.94 10.03
N VAL A 45 -20.50 -12.54 9.63
CA VAL A 45 -21.43 -13.22 10.55
C VAL A 45 -20.73 -14.41 11.22
N LEU A 46 -20.01 -15.22 10.44
CA LEU A 46 -19.26 -16.37 10.95
C LEU A 46 -18.16 -15.94 11.93
N SER A 47 -17.39 -14.90 11.60
CA SER A 47 -16.33 -14.35 12.44
C SER A 47 -16.89 -13.78 13.74
N THR A 48 -18.03 -13.09 13.68
CA THR A 48 -18.69 -12.53 14.87
C THR A 48 -19.17 -13.66 15.79
N LEU A 49 -19.80 -14.69 15.24
CA LEU A 49 -20.25 -15.85 16.01
C LEU A 49 -19.07 -16.61 16.62
N ALA A 50 -18.00 -16.85 15.85
CA ALA A 50 -16.78 -17.49 16.34
C ALA A 50 -16.12 -16.67 17.46
N LEU A 51 -16.08 -15.33 17.32
CA LEU A 51 -15.56 -14.43 18.35
C LEU A 51 -16.39 -14.53 19.64
N LEU A 52 -17.71 -14.57 19.55
CA LEU A 52 -18.58 -14.70 20.73
C LEU A 52 -18.37 -16.03 21.45
N VAL A 53 -18.28 -17.13 20.71
CA VAL A 53 -17.98 -18.45 21.27
C VAL A 53 -16.61 -18.46 21.95
N TYR A 54 -15.60 -17.90 21.28
CA TYR A 54 -14.24 -17.80 21.81
C TYR A 54 -14.15 -16.92 23.06
N ALA A 55 -14.81 -15.76 23.06
CA ALA A 55 -14.86 -14.86 24.21
C ALA A 55 -15.61 -15.51 25.39
N THR A 56 -16.72 -16.21 25.12
CA THR A 56 -17.45 -16.98 26.14
C THR A 56 -16.56 -18.05 26.75
N TRP A 57 -15.82 -18.80 25.93
CA TRP A 57 -14.87 -19.82 26.39
C TRP A 57 -13.73 -19.23 27.24
N LEU A 58 -13.24 -18.04 26.89
CA LEU A 58 -12.18 -17.36 27.64
C LEU A 58 -12.66 -16.85 29.00
N LEU A 59 -13.86 -16.27 29.06
CA LEU A 59 -14.40 -15.62 30.25
C LEU A 59 -15.03 -16.61 31.25
N LEU A 60 -15.53 -17.76 30.80
CA LEU A 60 -16.17 -18.72 31.69
C LEU A 60 -15.14 -19.47 32.58
N PRO A 61 -15.36 -19.52 33.91
CA PRO A 61 -14.60 -20.40 34.80
C PRO A 61 -14.83 -21.89 34.44
N GLU A 62 -13.85 -22.74 34.76
CA GLU A 62 -13.89 -24.17 34.41
C GLU A 62 -15.09 -24.91 35.04
N SER A 63 -15.57 -24.45 36.20
CA SER A 63 -16.76 -24.98 36.86
C SER A 63 -18.03 -24.85 36.03
N TYR A 64 -18.19 -23.74 35.30
CA TYR A 64 -19.36 -23.53 34.43
C TYR A 64 -19.28 -24.35 33.14
N LEU A 65 -18.07 -24.57 32.62
CA LEU A 65 -17.84 -25.46 31.47
C LEU A 65 -18.12 -26.93 31.82
N ALA A 66 -17.73 -27.37 33.02
CA ALA A 66 -18.05 -28.70 33.52
C ALA A 66 -19.56 -28.89 33.69
N LEU A 67 -20.29 -27.86 34.15
CA LEU A 67 -21.74 -27.89 34.29
C LEU A 67 -22.48 -27.93 32.93
N LEU A 68 -21.89 -27.32 31.90
CA LEU A 68 -22.35 -27.43 30.50
C LEU A 68 -22.04 -28.80 29.86
N GLY A 69 -21.35 -29.70 30.56
CA GLY A 69 -20.98 -31.03 30.08
C GLY A 69 -19.76 -31.06 29.16
N VAL A 70 -18.99 -29.96 29.08
CA VAL A 70 -17.79 -29.85 28.24
C VAL A 70 -16.54 -30.14 29.07
N TYR A 71 -16.09 -31.39 29.03
CA TYR A 71 -14.91 -31.85 29.77
C TYR A 71 -13.61 -31.87 28.94
N TYR A 72 -13.72 -31.82 27.62
CA TYR A 72 -12.58 -31.88 26.71
C TYR A 72 -12.45 -30.57 25.93
N TYR A 73 -11.55 -29.69 26.39
CA TYR A 73 -11.17 -28.47 25.70
C TYR A 73 -9.65 -28.29 25.79
N PRO A 74 -9.00 -27.66 24.80
CA PRO A 74 -7.56 -27.38 24.86
C PRO A 74 -7.24 -26.44 26.02
N SER A 75 -6.01 -26.47 26.55
CA SER A 75 -5.64 -25.60 27.67
C SER A 75 -5.91 -24.12 27.37
N LYS A 76 -6.45 -23.37 28.35
CA LYS A 76 -6.72 -21.92 28.20
C LYS A 76 -5.48 -21.09 27.88
N TYR A 77 -4.28 -21.65 28.11
CA TYR A 77 -3.01 -21.06 27.71
C TYR A 77 -2.97 -20.68 26.23
N TRP A 78 -3.60 -21.46 25.34
CA TRP A 78 -3.67 -21.14 23.92
C TRP A 78 -4.32 -19.78 23.64
N ALA A 79 -5.22 -19.34 24.50
CA ALA A 79 -5.86 -18.04 24.33
C ALA A 79 -4.92 -16.86 24.53
N GLN A 80 -3.85 -17.04 25.31
CA GLN A 80 -2.77 -16.06 25.47
C GLN A 80 -1.65 -16.29 24.44
N ALA A 81 -1.34 -17.54 24.11
CA ALA A 81 -0.28 -17.87 23.17
C ALA A 81 -0.55 -17.29 21.78
N VAL A 82 -1.77 -17.49 21.25
CA VAL A 82 -2.15 -17.02 19.91
C VAL A 82 -1.92 -15.51 19.72
N PRO A 83 -2.43 -14.60 20.58
CA PRO A 83 -2.17 -13.17 20.41
C PRO A 83 -0.70 -12.81 20.62
N ALA A 84 0.00 -13.43 21.56
CA ALA A 84 1.43 -13.16 21.79
C ALA A 84 2.29 -13.52 20.56
N TYR A 85 2.09 -14.72 19.99
CA TYR A 85 2.80 -15.13 18.78
C TYR A 85 2.39 -14.30 17.56
N SER A 86 1.13 -13.90 17.43
CA SER A 86 0.67 -13.02 16.35
C SER A 86 1.37 -11.66 16.38
N LEU A 87 1.49 -11.04 17.57
CA LEU A 87 2.20 -9.77 17.73
C LEU A 87 3.70 -9.91 17.42
N MET A 88 4.33 -10.99 17.88
CA MET A 88 5.74 -11.26 17.58
C MET A 88 5.99 -11.51 16.09
N LEU A 89 5.09 -12.24 15.42
CA LEU A 89 5.14 -12.46 13.98
C LEU A 89 4.98 -11.15 13.22
N MET A 90 4.03 -10.30 13.62
CA MET A 90 3.82 -9.00 13.02
C MET A 90 5.07 -8.12 13.14
N LEU A 91 5.69 -8.07 14.32
CA LEU A 91 6.95 -7.34 14.53
C LEU A 91 8.08 -7.88 13.65
N PHE A 92 8.22 -9.21 13.58
CA PHE A 92 9.22 -9.85 12.73
C PHE A 92 9.03 -9.49 11.25
N ILE A 93 7.80 -9.49 10.75
CA ILE A 93 7.46 -9.08 9.39
C ILE A 93 7.81 -7.61 9.16
N TYR A 94 7.48 -6.71 10.09
CA TYR A 94 7.80 -5.29 9.94
C TYR A 94 9.30 -5.02 9.89
N ILE A 95 10.07 -5.64 10.78
CA ILE A 95 11.53 -5.53 10.77
C ILE A 95 12.08 -6.11 9.47
N GLY A 96 11.60 -7.28 9.05
CA GLY A 96 12.01 -7.92 7.79
C GLY A 96 11.73 -7.05 6.56
N LEU A 97 10.55 -6.43 6.49
CA LEU A 97 10.24 -5.49 5.41
C LEU A 97 11.10 -4.22 5.48
N ALA A 98 11.34 -3.67 6.66
CA ALA A 98 12.19 -2.49 6.81
C ALA A 98 13.62 -2.77 6.31
N LEU A 99 14.19 -3.92 6.69
CA LEU A 99 15.50 -4.36 6.23
C LEU A 99 15.51 -4.61 4.71
N TYR A 100 14.51 -5.35 4.20
CA TYR A 100 14.39 -5.61 2.77
C TYR A 100 14.27 -4.33 1.94
N ASN A 101 13.47 -3.38 2.41
CA ASN A 101 13.32 -2.10 1.73
C ASN A 101 14.63 -1.31 1.74
N THR A 102 15.36 -1.32 2.86
CA THR A 102 16.61 -0.56 3.04
C THR A 102 17.79 -1.17 2.27
N GLU A 103 17.91 -2.50 2.20
CA GLU A 103 19.06 -3.16 1.58
C GLU A 103 18.86 -3.50 0.10
N VAL A 104 17.61 -3.81 -0.30
CA VAL A 104 17.34 -4.34 -1.65
C VAL A 104 16.63 -3.34 -2.55
N ARG A 105 15.75 -2.51 -1.98
CA ARG A 105 14.90 -1.61 -2.79
C ARG A 105 15.40 -0.19 -2.86
N THR A 106 15.97 0.35 -1.77
CA THR A 106 16.55 1.69 -1.79
C THR A 106 17.98 1.63 -2.31
N LEU A 107 18.29 2.53 -3.24
CA LEU A 107 19.65 2.76 -3.71
C LEU A 107 20.50 3.35 -2.56
N PRO A 108 21.83 3.11 -2.56
CA PRO A 108 22.70 3.75 -1.57
C PRO A 108 22.60 5.28 -1.68
N LEU A 109 22.72 5.96 -0.54
CA LEU A 109 22.56 7.41 -0.39
C LEU A 109 23.54 8.25 -1.22
N ASP A 110 24.64 7.64 -1.66
CA ASP A 110 25.71 8.26 -2.48
C ASP A 110 25.47 8.09 -4.00
N ASP A 111 24.39 7.42 -4.40
CA ASP A 111 24.13 7.12 -5.81
C ASP A 111 23.30 8.22 -6.48
N PRO A 112 23.80 8.86 -7.57
CA PRO A 112 23.04 9.87 -8.31
C PRO A 112 21.73 9.33 -8.89
N ARG A 113 21.62 8.00 -9.08
CA ARG A 113 20.39 7.35 -9.54
C ARG A 113 19.21 7.52 -8.58
N SER A 114 19.45 7.95 -7.34
CA SER A 114 18.36 8.27 -6.41
C SER A 114 17.50 9.47 -6.84
N PHE A 115 18.02 10.36 -7.70
CA PHE A 115 17.29 11.57 -8.13
C PHE A 115 17.29 11.77 -9.66
N THR A 116 17.94 10.89 -10.42
CA THR A 116 17.91 10.92 -11.89
C THR A 116 16.89 9.91 -12.41
N ASP A 117 16.00 10.33 -13.29
CA ASP A 117 15.10 9.46 -14.05
C ASP A 117 15.57 9.27 -15.51
N GLU A 118 14.79 8.56 -16.33
CA GLU A 118 15.09 8.34 -17.76
C GLU A 118 15.18 9.63 -18.59
N HIS A 119 14.60 10.72 -18.08
CA HIS A 119 14.58 12.03 -18.74
C HIS A 119 15.55 13.04 -18.13
N ALA A 120 16.35 12.63 -17.13
CA ALA A 120 17.32 13.48 -16.48
C ALA A 120 18.42 13.88 -17.46
N VAL A 121 18.58 15.19 -17.66
CA VAL A 121 19.62 15.75 -18.52
C VAL A 121 20.88 15.95 -17.68
N TYR A 122 21.81 15.00 -17.76
CA TYR A 122 23.14 15.15 -17.16
C TYR A 122 24.10 15.82 -18.14
N PRO A 123 24.94 16.77 -17.69
CA PRO A 123 25.91 17.39 -18.57
C PRO A 123 27.13 16.50 -18.80
N ASP A 124 27.57 16.38 -20.06
CA ASP A 124 28.77 15.62 -20.43
C ASP A 124 30.05 16.14 -19.74
N ASN A 125 30.08 17.43 -19.37
CA ASN A 125 31.15 18.03 -18.59
C ASN A 125 30.58 18.90 -17.45
N PRO A 126 30.82 18.56 -16.17
CA PRO A 126 30.31 19.33 -15.03
C PRO A 126 30.88 20.77 -14.96
N ALA A 127 32.00 21.05 -15.63
CA ALA A 127 32.62 22.38 -15.65
C ALA A 127 31.81 23.43 -16.46
N ASP A 128 30.98 23.00 -17.42
CA ASP A 128 30.20 23.91 -18.27
C ASP A 128 29.07 24.62 -17.50
N TYR A 129 28.65 24.05 -16.37
CA TYR A 129 27.56 24.56 -15.54
C TYR A 129 28.06 25.45 -14.39
N ILE A 130 29.38 25.62 -14.26
CA ILE A 130 29.99 26.60 -13.33
C ILE A 130 29.65 28.04 -13.76
N HIS A 131 29.45 28.26 -15.07
CA HIS A 131 29.25 29.59 -15.66
C HIS A 131 27.91 29.75 -16.42
N LYS A 132 27.09 28.70 -16.49
CA LYS A 132 25.73 28.75 -17.05
C LYS A 132 24.73 28.17 -16.07
N THR A 133 23.78 28.99 -15.68
CA THR A 133 22.66 28.62 -14.79
C THR A 133 21.33 28.91 -15.46
N PRO A 134 20.33 28.02 -15.33
CA PRO A 134 18.93 28.45 -15.39
C PRO A 134 18.54 29.27 -14.15
N SER A 135 19.15 29.04 -12.98
CA SER A 135 19.00 29.87 -11.77
C SER A 135 20.26 29.86 -10.91
N GLY A 136 20.79 31.04 -10.57
CA GLY A 136 22.13 31.30 -10.00
C GLY A 136 22.42 30.81 -8.57
N VAL A 137 22.01 29.61 -8.18
CA VAL A 137 22.34 29.03 -6.86
C VAL A 137 23.43 27.98 -7.02
N ARG A 138 24.52 28.12 -6.26
CA ARG A 138 25.57 27.09 -6.16
C ARG A 138 25.16 26.08 -5.10
N ASP A 139 24.61 24.96 -5.52
CA ASP A 139 24.26 23.86 -4.61
C ASP A 139 25.48 22.98 -4.32
N LEU A 140 25.54 22.43 -3.10
CA LEU A 140 26.50 21.37 -2.79
C LEU A 140 26.06 20.07 -3.50
N PRO A 141 27.01 19.19 -3.89
CA PRO A 141 26.67 17.85 -4.36
C PRO A 141 25.77 17.16 -3.33
N THR A 142 24.61 16.68 -3.77
CA THR A 142 23.64 15.98 -2.91
C THR A 142 24.24 14.79 -2.16
N PRO A 143 25.23 14.03 -2.70
CA PRO A 143 25.86 12.96 -1.91
C PRO A 143 26.63 13.48 -0.69
N LEU A 144 27.27 14.65 -0.80
CA LEU A 144 28.02 15.28 0.30
C LEU A 144 27.08 15.75 1.41
N VAL A 145 25.91 16.29 1.06
CA VAL A 145 24.89 16.65 2.05
C VAL A 145 24.37 15.42 2.78
N SER A 146 24.13 14.34 2.02
CA SER A 146 23.68 13.06 2.56
C SER A 146 24.72 12.45 3.51
N GLU A 147 26.00 12.51 3.13
CA GLU A 147 27.14 12.08 3.95
C GLU A 147 27.19 12.84 5.27
N VAL A 148 27.12 14.19 5.25
CA VAL A 148 27.19 15.02 6.47
C VAL A 148 25.97 14.86 7.39
N LEU A 149 24.79 14.59 6.82
CA LEU A 149 23.55 14.51 7.60
C LEU A 149 23.29 13.12 8.17
N TYR A 150 23.73 12.06 7.47
CA TYR A 150 23.42 10.67 7.80
C TYR A 150 24.63 9.82 8.22
N MET A 151 25.87 10.34 8.18
CA MET A 151 27.06 9.78 8.84
C MET A 151 27.41 10.53 10.12
#